data_AF-A0A662XVQ4-F1
#
_entry.id   AF-A0A662XVQ4-F1
#
_cell.length_a   1.000
_cell.length_b   1.000
_cell.length_c   1.000
_cell.angle_alpha   90.00
_cell.angle_beta   90.00
_cell.angle_gamma   90.00
#
_symmetry.space_group_name_H-M   'P 1'
#
loop_
_entity.id
_entity.type
_entity.pdbx_description
1 polymer ?
#
loop_
_entity_poly.entity_id
_entity_poly.type
_entity_poly.pdbx_seq_one_letter_code
_entity_poly.pdbx_strand_id
1 'polypeptide(L)'
;MLYDYEGFPPEAYKVVYGAKGDSEFANEVSTLLSRSKIKTTQTLRGFDHGAFVPMTLIRRQADIPVVTLSINWKLNPRAHFELGKALAPLRDQDTLIICSGQATHGQRGEGDEVPQSALDFQDWLDEVVTTGESELTCAQRREQLLAWESAPGALQAHPRSDHFMPFLVAAGAGMEKSRPGATKLFGGWGIDNHLSYASYAWGIDQHD
;
A
#
# COMPACT_ATOMS: atom_id res chain seq x y z
N MET A 1 -21.05 0.93 1.43
CA MET A 1 -19.90 1.39 2.25
C MET A 1 -19.79 0.51 3.48
N LEU A 2 -18.58 0.32 4.00
CA LEU A 2 -18.32 -0.24 5.31
C LEU A 2 -17.52 0.82 6.10
N TYR A 3 -18.09 1.31 7.20
CA TYR A 3 -17.41 2.27 8.07
C TYR A 3 -16.78 1.52 9.24
N ASP A 4 -15.53 1.11 9.08
CA ASP A 4 -14.74 0.33 10.04
C ASP A 4 -13.86 1.21 10.94
N TYR A 5 -14.32 2.43 11.24
CA TYR A 5 -13.70 3.39 12.14
C TYR A 5 -14.75 4.12 12.99
N GLU A 6 -14.31 4.60 14.15
CA GLU A 6 -15.14 5.30 15.14
C GLU A 6 -14.50 6.59 15.63
N GLY A 7 -15.27 7.47 16.27
CA GLY A 7 -14.77 8.70 16.90
C GLY A 7 -14.61 9.91 15.96
N PHE A 8 -15.05 9.82 14.71
CA PHE A 8 -15.00 10.93 13.74
C PHE A 8 -16.31 11.74 13.72
N PRO A 9 -16.29 12.97 13.17
CA PRO A 9 -17.52 13.75 12.98
C PRO A 9 -18.56 13.04 12.11
N PRO A 10 -19.88 13.31 12.30
CA PRO A 10 -20.95 12.68 11.54
C PRO A 10 -20.81 12.79 10.02
N GLU A 11 -20.16 13.84 9.52
CA GLU A 11 -19.86 14.07 8.10
C GLU A 11 -18.99 12.96 7.51
N ALA A 12 -18.06 12.40 8.30
CA ALA A 12 -17.19 11.31 7.85
C ALA A 12 -18.00 10.06 7.48
N TYR A 13 -19.13 9.81 8.15
CA TYR A 13 -20.01 8.67 7.90
C TYR A 13 -21.00 8.91 6.74
N LYS A 14 -20.98 10.10 6.13
CA LYS A 14 -21.80 10.44 4.95
C LYS A 14 -21.03 10.28 3.64
N VAL A 15 -19.72 10.07 3.71
CA VAL A 15 -18.88 9.88 2.52
C VAL A 15 -19.22 8.54 1.86
N VAL A 16 -19.58 8.58 0.58
CA VAL A 16 -19.90 7.41 -0.23
C VAL A 16 -19.07 7.46 -1.51
N TYR A 17 -18.32 6.39 -1.78
CA TYR A 17 -17.61 6.22 -3.03
C TYR A 17 -18.36 5.22 -3.92
N GLY A 18 -19.02 5.74 -4.96
CA GLY A 18 -20.02 5.02 -5.76
C GLY A 18 -19.49 4.10 -6.85
N ALA A 19 -18.22 3.70 -6.80
CA ALA A 19 -17.65 2.83 -7.83
C ALA A 19 -18.32 1.46 -7.82
N LYS A 20 -18.50 0.88 -9.01
CA LYS A 20 -19.06 -0.46 -9.14
C LYS A 20 -17.98 -1.49 -8.81
N GLY A 21 -18.36 -2.57 -8.16
CA GLY A 21 -17.54 -3.79 -8.16
C GLY A 21 -17.55 -4.47 -9.52
N ASP A 22 -16.62 -5.37 -9.74
CA ASP A 22 -16.54 -6.19 -10.94
C ASP A 22 -16.33 -7.67 -10.55
N SER A 23 -17.40 -8.46 -10.65
CA SER A 23 -17.36 -9.87 -10.27
C SER A 23 -16.60 -10.74 -11.27
N GLU A 24 -16.58 -10.37 -12.55
CA GLU A 24 -15.83 -11.10 -13.57
C GLU A 24 -14.34 -10.90 -13.34
N PHE A 25 -13.93 -9.64 -13.18
CA PHE A 25 -12.55 -9.32 -12.84
C PHE A 25 -12.12 -9.92 -11.48
N ALA A 26 -12.99 -9.94 -10.47
CA ALA A 26 -12.68 -10.62 -9.20
C ALA A 26 -12.44 -12.14 -9.38
N ASN A 27 -13.15 -12.80 -10.30
CA ASN A 27 -12.90 -14.20 -10.65
C ASN A 27 -11.56 -14.37 -11.38
N GLU A 28 -11.20 -13.45 -12.27
CA GLU A 28 -9.91 -13.46 -12.96
C GLU A 28 -8.75 -13.31 -11.98
N VAL A 29 -8.83 -12.34 -11.06
CA VAL A 29 -7.85 -12.15 -9.98
C VAL A 29 -7.74 -13.41 -9.13
N SER A 30 -8.85 -14.00 -8.73
CA SER A 30 -8.88 -15.26 -7.96
C SER A 30 -8.20 -16.40 -8.72
N THR A 31 -8.46 -16.52 -10.03
CA THR A 31 -7.87 -17.55 -10.89
C THR A 31 -6.36 -17.33 -11.04
N LEU A 32 -5.93 -16.09 -11.24
CA LEU A 32 -4.52 -15.71 -11.33
C LEU A 32 -3.77 -16.09 -10.05
N LEU A 33 -4.31 -15.72 -8.88
CA LEU A 33 -3.72 -16.04 -7.59
C LEU A 33 -3.64 -17.56 -7.33
N SER A 34 -4.64 -18.32 -7.79
CA SER A 34 -4.64 -19.78 -7.65
C SER A 34 -3.49 -20.47 -8.39
N ARG A 35 -3.04 -19.91 -9.54
CA ARG A 35 -1.87 -20.40 -10.29
C ARG A 35 -0.57 -20.28 -9.48
N SER A 36 -0.51 -19.30 -8.59
CA SER A 36 0.57 -19.08 -7.62
C SER A 36 0.34 -19.80 -6.28
N LYS A 37 -0.64 -20.71 -6.21
CA LYS A 37 -1.05 -21.46 -5.00
C LYS A 37 -1.55 -20.57 -3.85
N ILE A 38 -1.97 -19.35 -4.14
CA ILE A 38 -2.59 -18.44 -3.17
C ILE A 38 -4.10 -18.69 -3.21
N LYS A 39 -4.65 -19.14 -2.08
CA LYS A 39 -6.08 -19.37 -1.94
C LYS A 39 -6.78 -18.07 -1.56
N THR A 40 -7.87 -17.77 -2.24
CA THR A 40 -8.74 -16.63 -1.98
C THR A 40 -10.16 -17.11 -1.70
N THR A 41 -10.95 -16.27 -1.05
CA THR A 41 -12.38 -16.47 -0.86
C THR A 41 -13.07 -15.20 -1.28
N GLN A 42 -13.98 -15.30 -2.24
CA GLN A 42 -14.77 -14.16 -2.66
C GLN A 42 -15.88 -13.91 -1.66
N THR A 43 -16.12 -12.63 -1.39
CA THR A 43 -17.17 -12.19 -0.48
C THR A 43 -17.74 -10.87 -0.98
N LEU A 44 -19.03 -10.68 -0.79
CA LEU A 44 -19.65 -9.38 -1.01
C LEU A 44 -19.41 -8.52 0.22
N ARG A 45 -18.52 -7.52 0.07
CA ARG A 45 -18.17 -6.59 1.15
C ARG A 45 -18.19 -5.17 0.61
N GLY A 46 -18.64 -4.23 1.43
CA GLY A 46 -18.56 -2.81 1.09
C GLY A 46 -17.12 -2.32 1.12
N PHE A 47 -16.82 -1.25 0.37
CA PHE A 47 -15.55 -0.54 0.49
C PHE A 47 -15.39 -0.01 1.92
N ASP A 48 -14.29 -0.39 2.56
CA ASP A 48 -13.84 0.11 3.86
C ASP A 48 -13.03 1.40 3.70
N HIS A 49 -12.64 2.03 4.82
CA HIS A 49 -11.92 3.31 4.76
C HIS A 49 -10.62 3.23 3.97
N GLY A 50 -9.92 2.09 4.03
CA GLY A 50 -8.71 1.84 3.26
C GLY A 50 -8.96 1.92 1.75
N ALA A 51 -10.11 1.45 1.28
CA ALA A 51 -10.49 1.57 -0.12
C ALA A 51 -11.10 2.94 -0.46
N PHE A 52 -12.13 3.39 0.24
CA PHE A 52 -12.94 4.51 -0.26
C PHE A 52 -12.34 5.89 -0.01
N VAL A 53 -11.55 6.07 1.06
CA VAL A 53 -10.91 7.36 1.36
C VAL A 53 -9.92 7.75 0.27
N PRO A 54 -8.89 6.94 -0.06
CA PRO A 54 -7.96 7.30 -1.11
C PRO A 54 -8.65 7.43 -2.47
N MET A 55 -9.61 6.55 -2.78
CA MET A 55 -10.30 6.59 -4.07
C MET A 55 -11.16 7.86 -4.25
N THR A 56 -11.75 8.38 -3.17
CA THR A 56 -12.45 9.67 -3.19
C THR A 56 -11.51 10.84 -3.48
N LEU A 57 -10.21 10.71 -3.19
CA LEU A 57 -9.22 11.73 -3.51
C LEU A 57 -8.66 11.56 -4.93
N ILE A 58 -8.34 10.31 -5.31
CA ILE A 58 -7.71 9.96 -6.59
C ILE A 58 -8.70 10.11 -7.76
N ARG A 59 -9.93 9.60 -7.63
CA ARG A 59 -10.91 9.56 -8.72
C ARG A 59 -12.35 9.79 -8.24
N ARG A 60 -12.67 11.04 -7.89
CA ARG A 60 -14.00 11.45 -7.38
C ARG A 60 -15.20 11.00 -8.22
N GLN A 61 -15.02 10.84 -9.53
CA GLN A 61 -16.07 10.44 -10.47
C GLN A 61 -16.57 9.02 -10.23
N ALA A 62 -15.77 8.16 -9.60
CA ALA A 62 -16.11 6.77 -9.29
C ALA A 62 -16.61 5.98 -10.52
N ASP A 63 -16.06 6.28 -11.69
CA ASP A 63 -16.44 5.75 -12.99
C ASP A 63 -15.59 4.57 -13.46
N ILE A 64 -14.57 4.21 -12.68
CA ILE A 64 -13.72 3.03 -12.89
C ILE A 64 -14.17 1.94 -11.90
N PRO A 65 -14.41 0.69 -12.36
CA PRO A 65 -14.72 -0.41 -11.46
C PRO A 65 -13.60 -0.70 -10.46
N VAL A 66 -13.98 -1.08 -9.23
CA VAL A 66 -13.02 -1.37 -8.15
C VAL A 66 -13.29 -2.75 -7.56
N VAL A 67 -12.26 -3.60 -7.58
CA VAL A 67 -12.23 -4.87 -6.86
C VAL A 67 -11.26 -4.74 -5.70
N THR A 68 -11.75 -4.98 -4.47
CA THR A 68 -10.93 -4.92 -3.27
C THR A 68 -10.35 -6.30 -2.93
N LEU A 69 -9.07 -6.34 -2.57
CA LEU A 69 -8.40 -7.53 -2.04
C LEU A 69 -7.94 -7.25 -0.60
N SER A 70 -8.41 -8.04 0.36
CA SER A 70 -8.01 -7.90 1.76
C SER A 70 -6.61 -8.47 2.01
N ILE A 71 -5.89 -7.85 2.94
CA ILE A 71 -4.62 -8.35 3.47
C ILE A 71 -4.87 -9.34 4.62
N ASN A 72 -4.02 -10.35 4.77
CA ASN A 72 -4.07 -11.30 5.88
C ASN A 72 -2.94 -11.02 6.87
N TRP A 73 -3.29 -10.36 7.98
CA TRP A 73 -2.35 -9.95 9.03
C TRP A 73 -1.55 -11.11 9.68
N LYS A 74 -1.98 -12.36 9.52
CA LYS A 74 -1.26 -13.54 10.05
C LYS A 74 -0.11 -13.99 9.15
N LEU A 75 0.00 -13.44 7.94
CA LEU A 75 1.04 -13.80 6.99
C LEU A 75 2.29 -12.95 7.21
N ASN A 76 3.46 -13.52 6.89
CA ASN A 76 4.73 -12.84 7.01
C ASN A 76 4.99 -11.86 5.84
N PRO A 77 5.99 -10.96 5.95
CA PRO A 77 6.36 -10.03 4.88
C PRO A 77 6.57 -10.69 3.51
N ARG A 78 7.19 -11.87 3.49
CA ARG A 78 7.46 -12.62 2.25
C ARG A 78 6.19 -13.04 1.54
N ALA A 79 5.19 -13.50 2.27
CA ALA A 79 3.91 -13.90 1.68
C ALA A 79 3.19 -12.70 1.02
N HIS A 80 3.25 -11.51 1.62
CA HIS A 80 2.70 -10.29 1.02
C HIS A 80 3.46 -9.84 -0.22
N PHE A 81 4.80 -9.93 -0.21
CA PHE A 81 5.60 -9.64 -1.41
C PHE A 81 5.31 -10.61 -2.56
N GLU A 82 5.19 -11.92 -2.27
CA GLU A 82 4.84 -12.91 -3.29
C GLU A 82 3.39 -12.77 -3.78
N LEU A 83 2.47 -12.26 -2.94
CA LEU A 83 1.13 -11.85 -3.39
C LEU A 83 1.21 -10.75 -4.43
N GLY A 84 2.00 -9.71 -4.18
CA GLY A 84 2.28 -8.64 -5.14
C GLY A 84 2.80 -9.18 -6.47
N LYS A 85 3.81 -10.06 -6.41
CA LYS A 85 4.36 -10.70 -7.61
C LYS A 85 3.34 -11.51 -8.39
N ALA A 86 2.42 -12.18 -7.71
CA ALA A 86 1.34 -12.92 -8.36
C ALA A 86 0.33 -12.00 -9.05
N LEU A 87 0.17 -10.77 -8.57
CA LEU A 87 -0.71 -9.75 -9.16
C LEU A 87 -0.03 -8.93 -10.26
N ALA A 88 1.31 -8.90 -10.32
CA ALA A 88 2.08 -8.11 -11.29
C ALA A 88 1.59 -8.19 -12.74
N PRO A 89 1.19 -9.38 -13.28
CA PRO A 89 0.72 -9.47 -14.67
C PRO A 89 -0.54 -8.63 -14.98
N LEU A 90 -1.32 -8.22 -13.98
CA LEU A 90 -2.48 -7.36 -14.19
C LEU A 90 -2.08 -5.95 -14.65
N ARG A 91 -0.86 -5.50 -14.32
CA ARG A 91 -0.34 -4.19 -14.76
C ARG A 91 -0.26 -4.08 -16.29
N ASP A 92 -0.13 -5.20 -16.98
CA ASP A 92 -0.10 -5.28 -18.45
C ASP A 92 -1.52 -5.42 -19.06
N GLN A 93 -2.57 -5.34 -18.23
CA GLN A 93 -3.98 -5.55 -18.59
C GLN A 93 -4.84 -4.36 -18.17
N ASP A 94 -4.36 -3.14 -18.45
CA ASP A 94 -5.05 -1.87 -18.13
C ASP A 94 -5.55 -1.76 -16.68
N THR A 95 -4.86 -2.43 -15.74
CA THR A 95 -5.24 -2.48 -14.32
C THR A 95 -4.27 -1.66 -13.47
N LEU A 96 -4.82 -0.72 -12.70
CA LEU A 96 -4.10 -0.05 -11.64
C LEU A 96 -4.21 -0.84 -10.33
N ILE A 97 -3.07 -1.26 -9.78
CA ILE A 97 -2.98 -1.87 -8.45
C ILE A 97 -2.73 -0.77 -7.42
N ILE A 98 -3.70 -0.54 -6.53
CA ILE A 98 -3.58 0.40 -5.42
C ILE A 98 -3.45 -0.38 -4.12
N CYS A 99 -2.39 -0.12 -3.36
CA CYS A 99 -2.20 -0.68 -2.03
C CYS A 99 -2.26 0.44 -1.00
N SER A 100 -3.44 0.63 -0.41
CA SER A 100 -3.67 1.61 0.65
C SER A 100 -3.13 1.09 1.98
N GLY A 101 -2.19 1.81 2.56
CA GLY A 101 -1.60 1.55 3.87
C GLY A 101 -0.97 2.83 4.40
N GLN A 102 -0.04 2.71 5.33
CA GLN A 102 0.75 3.84 5.79
C GLN A 102 2.20 3.44 6.02
N ALA A 103 3.13 4.35 5.68
CA ALA A 103 4.55 4.14 5.93
C ALA A 103 4.89 4.26 7.41
N THR A 104 4.06 4.92 8.24
CA THR A 104 4.17 4.96 9.70
C THR A 104 2.77 5.02 10.32
N HIS A 105 2.53 4.27 11.40
CA HIS A 105 1.24 4.22 12.12
C HIS A 105 1.46 3.94 13.61
N GLY A 106 2.53 4.51 14.16
CA GLY A 106 3.09 4.10 15.45
C GLY A 106 2.99 5.17 16.51
N GLN A 107 4.12 5.42 17.19
CA GLN A 107 4.23 6.44 18.23
C GLN A 107 3.69 7.79 17.73
N ARG A 108 2.87 8.46 18.55
CA ARG A 108 2.38 9.81 18.26
C ARG A 108 3.46 10.85 18.47
N GLY A 109 3.41 11.93 17.69
CA GLY A 109 4.24 13.10 17.89
C GLY A 109 3.96 13.80 19.23
N GLU A 110 4.92 14.59 19.70
CA GLU A 110 4.73 15.52 20.80
C GLU A 110 4.55 16.94 20.22
N GLY A 111 3.37 17.53 20.40
CA GLY A 111 3.05 18.82 19.78
C GLY A 111 3.07 18.74 18.24
N ASP A 112 3.85 19.62 17.62
CA ASP A 112 3.97 19.70 16.15
C ASP A 112 5.14 18.87 15.58
N GLU A 113 5.82 18.07 16.41
CA GLU A 113 7.01 17.32 15.98
C GLU A 113 6.68 15.89 15.54
N VAL A 114 7.31 15.46 14.44
CA VAL A 114 7.31 14.06 13.99
C VAL A 114 8.30 13.27 14.85
N PRO A 115 7.94 12.09 15.39
CA PRO A 115 8.88 11.27 16.14
C PRO A 115 10.10 10.89 15.30
N GLN A 116 11.30 10.96 15.88
CA GLN A 116 12.54 10.62 15.17
C GLN A 116 12.49 9.21 14.56
N SER A 117 11.91 8.23 15.26
CA SER A 117 11.76 6.87 14.73
C SER A 117 10.89 6.80 13.47
N ALA A 118 9.90 7.69 13.35
CA ALA A 118 9.06 7.77 12.16
C ALA A 118 9.84 8.38 10.98
N LEU A 119 10.63 9.44 11.25
CA LEU A 119 11.55 10.03 10.27
C LEU A 119 12.59 9.00 9.81
N ASP A 120 13.26 8.31 10.73
CA ASP A 120 14.28 7.32 10.43
C ASP A 120 13.73 6.18 9.55
N PHE A 121 12.52 5.70 9.84
CA PHE A 121 11.88 4.66 9.05
C PHE A 121 11.49 5.16 7.65
N GLN A 122 10.98 6.40 7.57
CA GLN A 122 10.59 7.04 6.32
C GLN A 122 11.80 7.28 5.41
N ASP A 123 12.91 7.78 5.97
CA ASP A 123 14.17 8.01 5.25
C ASP A 123 14.76 6.68 4.76
N TRP A 124 14.78 5.66 5.62
CA TRP A 124 15.17 4.30 5.21
C TRP A 124 14.30 3.78 4.07
N LEU A 125 12.98 3.99 4.14
CA LEU A 125 12.07 3.52 3.10
C LEU A 125 12.37 4.21 1.77
N ASP A 126 12.56 5.53 1.78
CA ASP A 126 12.91 6.31 0.60
C ASP A 126 14.24 5.86 -0.02
N GLU A 127 15.28 5.65 0.80
CA GLU A 127 16.59 5.11 0.40
C GLU A 127 16.47 3.68 -0.14
N VAL A 128 15.54 2.85 0.36
CA VAL A 128 15.40 1.48 -0.14
C VAL A 128 14.61 1.45 -1.45
N VAL A 129 13.64 2.33 -1.67
CA VAL A 129 12.61 2.12 -2.72
C VAL A 129 12.67 3.12 -3.86
N THR A 130 13.28 4.28 -3.72
CA THR A 130 13.27 5.27 -4.81
C THR A 130 14.40 5.03 -5.82
N THR A 131 14.16 5.39 -7.08
CA THR A 131 15.15 5.19 -8.18
C THR A 131 16.37 6.12 -8.07
N GLY A 132 16.23 7.29 -7.43
CA GLY A 132 17.29 8.30 -7.36
C GLY A 132 18.13 8.29 -6.08
N GLU A 133 17.66 7.66 -5.01
CA GLU A 133 18.34 7.69 -3.71
C GLU A 133 19.09 6.39 -3.41
N SER A 134 19.06 5.42 -4.34
CA SER A 134 19.39 4.04 -4.03
C SER A 134 20.09 3.31 -5.17
N GLU A 135 21.32 2.89 -4.90
CA GLU A 135 22.12 2.02 -5.78
C GLU A 135 21.78 0.53 -5.60
N LEU A 136 20.76 0.21 -4.79
CA LEU A 136 20.38 -1.16 -4.50
C LEU A 136 19.78 -1.85 -5.73
N THR A 137 20.28 -3.05 -6.02
CA THR A 137 19.68 -3.94 -7.00
C THR A 137 18.28 -4.38 -6.58
N CYS A 138 17.47 -4.84 -7.54
CA CYS A 138 16.14 -5.42 -7.28
C CYS A 138 16.16 -6.49 -6.17
N ALA A 139 17.21 -7.32 -6.13
CA ALA A 139 17.37 -8.36 -5.11
C ALA A 139 17.65 -7.78 -3.72
N GLN A 140 18.56 -6.81 -3.62
CA GLN A 140 18.89 -6.16 -2.35
C GLN A 140 17.70 -5.37 -1.78
N ARG A 141 16.98 -4.64 -2.63
CA ARG A 141 15.74 -3.94 -2.23
C ARG A 141 14.71 -4.91 -1.67
N ARG A 142 14.50 -6.04 -2.34
CA ARG A 142 13.62 -7.10 -1.85
C ARG A 142 14.08 -7.62 -0.49
N GLU A 143 15.37 -7.89 -0.31
CA GLU A 143 15.89 -8.38 0.97
C GLU A 143 15.66 -7.38 2.11
N GLN A 144 15.96 -6.09 1.88
CA GLN A 144 15.70 -5.01 2.84
C GLN A 144 14.21 -4.91 3.19
N LEU A 145 13.33 -4.88 2.19
CA LEU A 145 11.88 -4.79 2.41
C LEU A 145 11.31 -6.02 3.14
N LEU A 146 11.85 -7.21 2.87
CA LEU A 146 11.43 -8.42 3.59
C LEU A 146 11.95 -8.46 5.04
N ALA A 147 13.01 -7.70 5.34
CA ALA A 147 13.61 -7.55 6.65
C ALA A 147 13.27 -6.18 7.29
N TRP A 148 12.20 -5.51 6.85
CA TRP A 148 11.83 -4.15 7.26
C TRP A 148 11.74 -3.95 8.78
N GLU A 149 11.44 -5.00 9.55
CA GLU A 149 11.40 -4.95 11.02
C GLU A 149 12.78 -4.63 11.64
N SER A 150 13.86 -4.86 10.89
CA SER A 150 15.23 -4.50 11.27
C SER A 150 15.60 -3.06 10.86
N ALA A 151 14.73 -2.35 10.16
CA ALA A 151 14.99 -0.99 9.72
C ALA A 151 15.02 -0.01 10.90
N PRO A 152 15.75 1.11 10.78
CA PRO A 152 15.73 2.19 11.78
C PRO A 152 14.28 2.60 12.12
N GLY A 153 13.98 2.67 13.42
CA GLY A 153 12.66 3.11 13.90
C GLY A 153 11.46 2.20 13.60
N ALA A 154 11.65 1.06 12.93
CA ALA A 154 10.57 0.23 12.41
C ALA A 154 9.53 -0.20 13.45
N LEU A 155 9.99 -0.71 14.60
CA LEU A 155 9.09 -1.23 15.64
C LEU A 155 8.34 -0.12 16.40
N GLN A 156 8.86 1.10 16.39
CA GLN A 156 8.19 2.27 16.94
C GLN A 156 7.22 2.88 15.92
N ALA A 157 7.60 2.91 14.65
CA ALA A 157 6.78 3.37 13.53
C ALA A 157 5.62 2.40 13.22
N HIS A 158 5.79 1.11 13.50
CA HIS A 158 4.81 0.04 13.31
C HIS A 158 4.77 -0.91 14.51
N PRO A 159 4.07 -0.56 15.60
CA PRO A 159 3.84 -1.46 16.73
C PRO A 159 3.12 -2.76 16.33
N ARG A 160 2.39 -2.70 15.20
CA ARG A 160 1.83 -3.84 14.47
C ARG A 160 2.19 -3.67 13.00
N SER A 161 2.40 -4.79 12.32
CA SER A 161 2.84 -4.80 10.92
C SER A 161 1.72 -4.51 9.91
N ASP A 162 0.48 -4.41 10.35
CA ASP A 162 -0.73 -4.46 9.50
C ASP A 162 -0.79 -3.34 8.46
N HIS A 163 -0.48 -2.10 8.84
CA HIS A 163 -0.56 -0.96 7.92
C HIS A 163 0.60 -0.87 6.92
N PHE A 164 1.71 -1.59 7.16
CA PHE A 164 2.84 -1.65 6.23
C PHE A 164 2.74 -2.81 5.22
N MET A 165 2.02 -3.88 5.53
CA MET A 165 1.88 -5.03 4.62
C MET A 165 1.36 -4.70 3.21
N PRO A 166 0.41 -3.76 3.01
CA PRO A 166 0.02 -3.31 1.67
C PRO A 166 1.21 -2.81 0.84
N PHE A 167 2.19 -2.13 1.45
CA PHE A 167 3.37 -1.64 0.76
C PHE A 167 4.20 -2.77 0.15
N LEU A 168 4.35 -3.89 0.87
CA LEU A 168 5.07 -5.06 0.37
C LEU A 168 4.37 -5.71 -0.82
N VAL A 169 3.03 -5.66 -0.85
CA VAL A 169 2.25 -6.10 -2.02
C VAL A 169 2.53 -5.18 -3.22
N ALA A 170 2.51 -3.86 -3.02
CA ALA A 170 2.84 -2.90 -4.09
C ALA A 170 4.26 -3.11 -4.63
N ALA A 171 5.25 -3.26 -3.75
CA ALA A 171 6.63 -3.51 -4.13
C ALA A 171 6.76 -4.84 -4.90
N GLY A 172 6.09 -5.91 -4.44
CA GLY A 172 6.08 -7.19 -5.13
C GLY A 172 5.44 -7.12 -6.53
N ALA A 173 4.43 -6.27 -6.71
CA ALA A 173 3.77 -6.07 -7.99
C ALA A 173 4.55 -5.13 -8.92
N GLY A 174 5.24 -4.14 -8.36
CA GLY A 174 5.85 -3.01 -9.06
C GLY A 174 7.33 -3.19 -9.43
N MET A 175 8.12 -3.85 -8.59
CA MET A 175 9.57 -3.94 -8.78
C MET A 175 9.94 -4.87 -9.93
N GLU A 176 10.71 -4.35 -10.88
CA GLU A 176 11.27 -5.11 -12.00
C GLU A 176 12.80 -5.13 -11.95
N LYS A 177 13.45 -6.13 -12.55
CA LYS A 177 14.92 -6.19 -12.59
C LYS A 177 15.53 -5.01 -13.36
N SER A 178 14.87 -4.60 -14.44
CA SER A 178 15.25 -3.45 -15.28
C SER A 178 15.00 -2.11 -14.60
N ARG A 179 13.95 -2.02 -13.77
CA ARG A 179 13.53 -0.79 -13.11
C ARG A 179 12.96 -1.08 -11.71
N PRO A 180 13.82 -1.33 -10.71
CA PRO A 180 13.35 -1.77 -9.40
C PRO A 180 12.83 -0.63 -8.53
N GLY A 181 13.26 0.61 -8.77
CA GLY A 181 12.86 1.76 -7.97
C GLY A 181 11.46 2.27 -8.32
N ALA A 182 10.78 2.79 -7.30
CA ALA A 182 9.58 3.59 -7.40
C ALA A 182 9.92 5.07 -7.62
N THR A 183 8.94 5.83 -8.08
CA THR A 183 8.92 7.29 -7.95
C THR A 183 8.07 7.67 -6.73
N LYS A 184 8.60 8.55 -5.88
CA LYS A 184 7.83 9.15 -4.78
C LYS A 184 6.93 10.24 -5.35
N LEU A 185 5.62 10.05 -5.23
CA LEU A 185 4.61 10.97 -5.75
C LEU A 185 4.30 12.11 -4.77
N PHE A 186 4.30 11.78 -3.48
CA PHE A 186 3.95 12.70 -2.41
C PHE A 186 4.66 12.28 -1.13
N GLY A 187 4.85 13.23 -0.21
CA GLY A 187 5.34 13.02 1.14
C GLY A 187 4.69 14.01 2.09
N GLY A 188 4.95 13.86 3.39
CA GLY A 188 4.37 14.72 4.41
C GLY A 188 3.74 13.90 5.53
N TRP A 189 3.28 14.62 6.55
CA TRP A 189 2.81 14.05 7.81
C TRP A 189 1.42 14.57 8.13
N GLY A 190 0.60 13.73 8.73
CA GLY A 190 -0.73 14.12 9.18
C GLY A 190 -1.14 13.39 10.46
N ILE A 191 -2.26 13.85 11.02
CA ILE A 191 -2.85 13.42 12.30
C ILE A 191 -1.78 13.43 13.40
N ASP A 192 -1.61 14.52 14.13
CA ASP A 192 -0.62 14.62 15.22
C ASP A 192 0.81 14.18 14.81
N ASN A 193 1.20 14.46 13.56
CA ASN A 193 2.53 14.24 13.00
C ASN A 193 3.11 12.83 13.12
N HIS A 194 2.28 11.79 13.14
CA HIS A 194 2.77 10.40 13.22
C HIS A 194 2.41 9.52 12.03
N LEU A 195 1.49 9.97 11.16
CA LEU A 195 1.10 9.24 9.98
C LEU A 195 1.79 9.84 8.75
N SER A 196 2.65 9.05 8.12
CA SER A 196 3.25 9.41 6.84
C SER A 196 2.23 9.26 5.71
N TYR A 197 2.13 10.30 4.88
CA TYR A 197 1.38 10.30 3.62
C TYR A 197 2.25 10.00 2.41
N ALA A 198 3.47 9.49 2.63
CA ALA A 198 4.36 9.09 1.56
C ALA A 198 3.67 8.10 0.61
N SER A 199 3.72 8.41 -0.68
CA SER A 199 3.07 7.63 -1.74
C SER A 199 4.07 7.34 -2.85
N TYR A 200 4.07 6.11 -3.33
CA TYR A 200 5.07 5.60 -4.26
C TYR A 200 4.39 4.90 -5.44
N ALA A 201 4.97 5.07 -6.63
CA ALA A 201 4.48 4.40 -7.83
C ALA A 201 5.63 3.76 -8.62
N TRP A 202 5.40 2.53 -9.04
CA TRP A 202 6.23 1.81 -10.00
C TRP A 202 5.60 1.86 -11.39
N GLY A 203 6.41 1.72 -12.43
CA GLY A 203 5.92 1.65 -13.82
C GLY A 203 5.37 2.96 -14.37
N ILE A 204 5.66 4.11 -13.75
CA ILE A 204 5.37 5.41 -14.33
C ILE A 204 6.56 5.87 -15.18
N ASP A 205 6.32 6.25 -16.42
CA ASP A 205 7.36 6.91 -17.21
C ASP A 205 7.56 8.33 -16.69
N GLN A 206 8.81 8.72 -16.47
CA GLN A 206 9.12 10.12 -16.24
C GLN A 206 9.03 10.80 -17.60
N HIS A 207 7.86 11.34 -17.90
CA HIS A 207 7.74 12.33 -18.95
C HIS A 207 8.31 13.64 -18.38
N ASP A 208 9.57 13.90 -18.71
CA ASP A 208 10.18 15.23 -18.62
C ASP A 208 9.46 16.23 -19.54
#